data_AF-A0A0V0S2Y3-F1
#
_entry.id   AF-A0A0V0S2Y3-F1
#
_cell.length_a   1.000
_cell.length_b   1.000
_cell.length_c   1.000
_cell.angle_alpha   90.00
_cell.angle_beta   90.00
_cell.angle_gamma   90.00
#
_symmetry.space_group_name_H-M   'P 1'
#
loop_
_entity.id
_entity.type
_entity.pdbx_description
1 polymer ?
#
loop_
_entity_poly.entity_id
_entity_poly.type
_entity_poly.pdbx_seq_one_letter_code
_entity_poly.pdbx_strand_id
1 'polypeptide(L)'
;MDFFVEAFTTILSAKKLENDDVLMISLSLFGQMAQADLSKFYFELCRDPEVITLNKQQIEELKNDYMPPKLDEMSRLLNGTFCMLTIGKKIDVQFCVEWMTARAKAIYSILDVPWSDKALDKVIIPERLKVLSDAFGRAQRMRCTICMFIIHMSNSMVCEQPIYKYIADMLQYSQLVGFYLIYDILVCDTLHPIMKDSYLTMDTMRFVKAYDVWNQYPKCYRKYMGLMADKDTLSLMGGNCLRRLTYIAIQIAARRDPSIKNLKFVLPPDSDKLDLLIKKYFPDVTTSLNTINLAKMITPLVASTNAKRYLDEVVNTANSSLIRTALEDAFGKEKEDQRYMRSDKEPINIQIFLQSDDDRFNALMNSALAGDTKPSQLLREMRRKCGKDLDPNTCFFKKLFLQRLPLNIQMILRANTYSNIEEMANKADELIALSNNSSGSICTVKKVNGDKAPTLEERIEDLEERFRSLNRRPDDAPRIPSPKRRSSSRAGRHIDHLITCMRYCIACRCMKFCVRVFQNKN
;
A
#
# COMPACT_ATOMS: atom_id res chain seq x y z
N MET A 1 -21.25 27.57 -10.86
CA MET A 1 -20.19 26.82 -10.14
C MET A 1 -19.47 27.71 -9.13
N ASP A 2 -19.02 28.90 -9.53
CA ASP A 2 -18.20 29.81 -8.69
C ASP A 2 -18.82 30.18 -7.34
N PHE A 3 -20.13 30.49 -7.32
CA PHE A 3 -20.84 30.82 -6.07
C PHE A 3 -20.79 29.70 -5.03
N PHE A 4 -20.89 28.44 -5.47
CA PHE A 4 -20.88 27.29 -4.58
C PHE A 4 -19.48 27.06 -3.98
N VAL A 5 -18.46 27.12 -4.85
CA VAL A 5 -17.05 26.99 -4.45
C VAL A 5 -16.69 28.11 -3.46
N GLU A 6 -17.12 29.34 -3.73
CA GLU A 6 -16.96 30.48 -2.84
C GLU A 6 -17.65 30.28 -1.48
N ALA A 7 -18.92 29.84 -1.48
CA ALA A 7 -19.66 29.60 -0.25
C ALA A 7 -18.96 28.57 0.62
N PHE A 8 -18.53 27.44 0.04
CA PHE A 8 -17.96 26.33 0.82
C PHE A 8 -16.55 26.63 1.30
N THR A 9 -15.72 27.27 0.48
CA THR A 9 -14.40 27.76 0.95
C THR A 9 -14.53 28.77 2.10
N THR A 10 -15.63 29.53 2.14
CA THR A 10 -15.95 30.45 3.24
C THR A 10 -16.40 29.73 4.51
N ILE A 11 -17.27 28.72 4.39
CA ILE A 11 -17.79 27.96 5.53
C ILE A 11 -16.70 27.18 6.27
N LEU A 12 -15.63 26.75 5.59
CA LEU A 12 -14.51 26.02 6.23
C LEU A 12 -13.89 26.77 7.43
N SER A 13 -14.00 28.10 7.46
CA SER A 13 -13.52 28.96 8.56
C SER A 13 -14.56 29.25 9.64
N ALA A 14 -15.78 28.72 9.55
CA ALA A 14 -16.86 28.97 10.50
C ALA A 14 -16.52 28.46 11.91
N LYS A 15 -16.81 29.19 12.97
CA LYS A 15 -16.45 28.76 14.34
C LYS A 15 -17.17 27.49 14.78
N LYS A 16 -18.43 27.31 14.39
CA LYS A 16 -19.31 26.21 14.82
C LYS A 16 -19.27 24.97 13.91
N LEU A 17 -18.19 24.75 13.16
CA LEU A 17 -18.07 23.60 12.27
C LEU A 17 -17.68 22.34 13.06
N GLU A 18 -18.53 21.32 13.05
CA GLU A 18 -18.21 20.00 13.63
C GLU A 18 -17.37 19.15 12.67
N ASN A 19 -16.81 18.04 13.15
CA ASN A 19 -15.95 17.17 12.34
C ASN A 19 -16.67 16.59 11.12
N ASP A 20 -17.95 16.24 11.27
CA ASP A 20 -18.76 15.70 10.18
C ASP A 20 -19.09 16.78 9.14
N ASP A 21 -19.31 18.02 9.59
CA ASP A 21 -19.53 19.17 8.71
C ASP A 21 -18.30 19.45 7.83
N VAL A 22 -17.11 19.39 8.42
CA VAL A 22 -15.83 19.58 7.70
C VAL A 22 -15.73 18.63 6.52
N LEU A 23 -16.04 17.35 6.74
CA LEU A 23 -15.97 16.32 5.70
C LEU A 23 -17.05 16.55 4.65
N MET A 24 -18.29 16.76 5.08
CA MET A 24 -19.42 17.08 4.20
C MET A 24 -19.10 18.25 3.25
N ILE A 25 -18.66 19.38 3.80
CA ILE A 25 -18.41 20.60 3.04
C ILE A 25 -17.18 20.46 2.16
N SER A 26 -16.09 19.87 2.67
CA SER A 26 -14.85 19.69 1.89
C SER A 26 -15.06 18.71 0.73
N LEU A 27 -15.74 17.58 0.96
CA LEU A 27 -16.01 16.59 -0.10
C LEU A 27 -16.98 17.15 -1.15
N SER A 28 -18.00 17.89 -0.72
CA SER A 28 -18.91 18.56 -1.65
C SER A 28 -18.18 19.64 -2.47
N LEU A 29 -17.27 20.41 -1.84
CA LEU A 29 -16.40 21.38 -2.51
C LEU A 29 -15.55 20.68 -3.59
N PHE A 30 -14.86 19.59 -3.24
CA PHE A 30 -14.05 18.84 -4.22
C PHE A 30 -14.90 18.25 -5.35
N GLY A 31 -16.10 17.73 -5.04
CA GLY A 31 -17.03 17.22 -6.04
C GLY A 31 -17.45 18.30 -7.03
N GLN A 32 -17.74 19.51 -6.55
CA GLN A 32 -18.04 20.63 -7.44
C GLN A 32 -16.82 21.08 -8.26
N MET A 33 -15.66 21.25 -7.63
CA MET A 33 -14.44 21.68 -8.35
C MET A 33 -14.05 20.69 -9.45
N ALA A 34 -14.08 19.39 -9.15
CA ALA A 34 -13.71 18.33 -10.08
C ALA A 34 -14.86 17.88 -11.01
N GLN A 35 -16.05 18.49 -10.87
CA GLN A 35 -17.28 18.08 -11.55
C GLN A 35 -17.51 16.57 -11.43
N ALA A 36 -17.29 16.02 -10.24
CA ALA A 36 -17.26 14.60 -9.95
C ALA A 36 -18.26 14.24 -8.84
N ASP A 37 -18.92 13.10 -9.01
CA ASP A 37 -19.81 12.53 -8.00
C ASP A 37 -19.00 11.77 -6.94
N LEU A 38 -18.38 12.52 -6.02
CA LEU A 38 -17.60 11.93 -4.93
C LEU A 38 -18.45 11.12 -3.95
N SER A 39 -19.77 11.27 -3.96
CA SER A 39 -20.68 10.48 -3.12
C SER A 39 -20.52 8.97 -3.36
N LYS A 40 -20.14 8.58 -4.59
CA LYS A 40 -19.89 7.19 -4.97
C LYS A 40 -18.74 6.53 -4.23
N PHE A 41 -17.85 7.31 -3.60
CA PHE A 41 -16.71 6.79 -2.85
C PHE A 41 -16.91 6.83 -1.32
N TYR A 42 -18.05 7.29 -0.82
CA TYR A 42 -18.27 7.48 0.63
C TYR A 42 -18.22 6.18 1.43
N PHE A 43 -18.44 5.04 0.78
CA PHE A 43 -18.24 3.73 1.39
C PHE A 43 -16.80 3.52 1.90
N GLU A 44 -15.79 4.14 1.26
CA GLU A 44 -14.38 4.10 1.71
C GLU A 44 -14.16 4.84 3.03
N LEU A 45 -15.09 5.75 3.37
CA LEU A 45 -15.15 6.47 4.64
C LEU A 45 -16.04 5.77 5.68
N CYS A 46 -16.62 4.61 5.34
CA CYS A 46 -17.65 3.93 6.12
C CYS A 46 -18.88 4.82 6.38
N ARG A 47 -19.28 5.62 5.39
CA ARG A 47 -20.44 6.52 5.49
C ARG A 47 -21.44 6.26 4.38
N ASP A 48 -22.72 6.39 4.70
CA ASP A 48 -23.77 6.34 3.69
C ASP A 48 -23.99 7.75 3.13
N PRO A 49 -23.87 7.94 1.79
CA PRO A 49 -24.09 9.24 1.18
C PRO A 49 -25.59 9.56 1.09
N GLU A 50 -25.97 10.75 1.52
CA GLU A 50 -27.26 11.35 1.20
C GLU A 50 -27.02 12.50 0.23
N VAL A 51 -27.35 12.30 -1.04
CA VAL A 51 -27.15 13.37 -2.03
C VAL A 51 -28.28 14.39 -1.88
N ILE A 52 -27.92 15.61 -1.52
CA ILE A 52 -28.84 16.74 -1.37
C ILE A 52 -28.52 17.77 -2.44
N THR A 53 -29.49 18.03 -3.31
CA THR A 53 -29.35 19.09 -4.30
C THR A 53 -29.79 20.42 -3.70
N LEU A 54 -28.85 21.37 -3.58
CA LEU A 54 -29.13 22.71 -3.06
C LEU A 54 -29.26 23.71 -4.20
N ASN A 55 -30.26 24.59 -4.09
CA ASN A 55 -30.34 25.80 -4.89
C ASN A 55 -29.57 26.96 -4.21
N LYS A 56 -29.43 28.09 -4.91
CA LYS A 56 -28.72 29.28 -4.40
C LYS A 56 -29.24 29.77 -3.03
N GLN A 57 -30.56 29.77 -2.83
CA GLN A 57 -31.17 30.24 -1.58
C GLN A 57 -30.82 29.30 -0.42
N GLN A 58 -30.91 27.98 -0.62
CA GLN A 58 -30.57 26.98 0.38
C GLN A 58 -29.08 27.01 0.74
N ILE A 59 -28.21 27.38 -0.20
CA ILE A 59 -26.78 27.57 0.08
C ILE A 59 -26.55 28.80 0.96
N GLU A 60 -27.28 29.90 0.73
CA GLU A 60 -27.21 31.07 1.62
C GLU A 60 -27.78 30.77 3.00
N GLU A 61 -28.88 30.01 3.09
CA GLU A 61 -29.42 29.52 4.36
C GLU A 61 -28.37 28.69 5.12
N LEU A 62 -27.76 27.70 4.45
CA LEU A 62 -26.69 26.88 5.02
C LEU A 62 -25.49 27.74 5.48
N LYS A 63 -25.09 28.71 4.67
CA LYS A 63 -24.02 29.65 5.02
C LYS A 63 -24.42 30.45 6.26
N ASN A 64 -25.65 30.94 6.35
CA ASN A 64 -26.11 31.68 7.53
C ASN A 64 -26.12 30.81 8.80
N ASP A 65 -26.47 29.52 8.71
CA ASP A 65 -26.47 28.59 9.84
C ASP A 65 -25.08 28.46 10.48
N TYR A 66 -24.03 28.37 9.64
CA TYR A 66 -22.66 28.30 10.13
C TYR A 66 -22.10 29.66 10.58
N MET A 67 -22.76 30.76 10.22
CA MET A 67 -22.33 32.14 10.49
C MET A 67 -20.82 32.37 10.16
N PRO A 68 -20.33 32.02 8.95
CA PRO A 68 -18.92 32.11 8.64
C PRO A 68 -18.46 33.57 8.55
N PRO A 69 -17.20 33.86 8.88
CA PRO A 69 -16.65 35.19 8.75
C PRO A 69 -16.61 35.62 7.27
N LYS A 70 -16.73 36.92 7.02
CA LYS A 70 -16.43 37.48 5.68
C LYS A 70 -14.94 37.32 5.40
N LEU A 71 -14.62 36.43 4.46
CA LEU A 71 -13.26 36.16 4.03
C LEU A 71 -12.86 37.06 2.85
N ASP A 72 -11.61 37.50 2.85
CA ASP A 72 -10.97 38.02 1.65
C ASP A 72 -10.66 36.89 0.66
N GLU A 73 -10.32 37.27 -0.57
CA GLU A 73 -10.00 36.33 -1.65
C GLU A 73 -8.80 35.44 -1.30
N MET A 74 -7.75 36.01 -0.69
CA MET A 74 -6.57 35.25 -0.27
C MET A 74 -6.91 34.17 0.75
N SER A 75 -7.73 34.46 1.75
CA SER A 75 -8.15 33.49 2.77
C SER A 75 -8.96 32.33 2.17
N ARG A 76 -9.87 32.62 1.21
CA ARG A 76 -10.63 31.58 0.49
C ARG A 76 -9.71 30.68 -0.32
N LEU A 77 -8.74 31.29 -1.01
CA LEU A 77 -7.78 30.57 -1.82
C LEU A 77 -6.86 29.67 -0.98
N LEU A 78 -6.40 30.17 0.17
CA LEU A 78 -5.63 29.37 1.13
C LEU A 78 -6.43 28.18 1.65
N ASN A 79 -7.72 28.36 1.99
CA ASN A 79 -8.58 27.25 2.41
C ASN A 79 -8.64 26.15 1.33
N GLY A 80 -8.89 26.51 0.07
CA GLY A 80 -8.89 25.55 -1.04
C GLY A 80 -7.53 24.83 -1.18
N THR A 81 -6.43 25.59 -1.09
CA THR A 81 -5.07 25.06 -1.19
C THR A 81 -4.76 24.07 -0.06
N PHE A 82 -5.04 24.43 1.19
CA PHE A 82 -4.76 23.55 2.34
C PHE A 82 -5.57 22.26 2.25
N CYS A 83 -6.86 22.35 1.94
CA CYS A 83 -7.72 21.20 1.74
C CYS A 83 -7.17 20.28 0.64
N MET A 84 -6.81 20.81 -0.54
CA MET A 84 -6.25 20.00 -1.64
C MET A 84 -4.95 19.30 -1.24
N LEU A 85 -4.06 19.97 -0.49
CA LEU A 85 -2.80 19.38 -0.05
C LEU A 85 -2.98 18.24 0.96
N THR A 86 -4.10 18.19 1.70
CA THR A 86 -4.36 17.11 2.66
C THR A 86 -4.52 15.73 2.02
N ILE A 87 -4.83 15.64 0.71
CA ILE A 87 -4.93 14.34 0.03
C ILE A 87 -3.59 13.58 0.05
N GLY A 88 -2.47 14.30 0.11
CA GLY A 88 -1.13 13.75 0.12
C GLY A 88 -0.31 14.03 1.38
N LYS A 89 -0.90 14.66 2.40
CA LYS A 89 -0.20 15.02 3.63
C LYS A 89 -0.95 14.50 4.84
N LYS A 90 -0.26 13.71 5.67
CA LYS A 90 -0.71 13.42 7.04
C LYS A 90 -0.48 14.66 7.91
N ILE A 91 -1.56 15.20 8.47
CA ILE A 91 -1.51 16.39 9.30
C ILE A 91 -1.20 16.00 10.75
N ASP A 92 -0.15 16.61 11.27
CA ASP A 92 0.16 16.62 12.70
C ASP A 92 -0.17 18.01 13.24
N VAL A 93 -1.13 18.08 14.17
CA VAL A 93 -1.66 19.35 14.69
C VAL A 93 -0.53 20.20 15.27
N GLN A 94 0.45 19.57 15.93
CA GLN A 94 1.56 20.27 16.56
C GLN A 94 2.41 21.08 15.58
N PHE A 95 2.58 20.58 14.35
CA PHE A 95 3.42 21.18 13.31
C PHE A 95 2.59 21.78 12.16
N CYS A 96 1.26 21.76 12.27
CA CYS A 96 0.37 22.14 11.19
C CYS A 96 0.45 23.63 10.88
N VAL A 97 0.56 24.50 11.90
CA VAL A 97 0.63 25.94 11.70
C VAL A 97 1.90 26.34 10.94
N GLU A 98 3.04 25.75 11.28
CA GLU A 98 4.31 25.96 10.57
C GLU A 98 4.21 25.48 9.13
N TRP A 99 3.62 24.30 8.92
CA TRP A 99 3.36 23.77 7.60
C TRP A 99 2.45 24.71 6.78
N MET A 100 1.32 25.15 7.34
CA MET A 100 0.39 26.08 6.69
C MET A 100 1.05 27.42 6.36
N THR A 101 1.83 27.97 7.29
CA THR A 101 2.57 29.24 7.10
C THR A 101 3.51 29.14 5.91
N ALA A 102 4.30 28.05 5.81
CA ALA A 102 5.20 27.84 4.69
C ALA A 102 4.44 27.75 3.36
N ARG A 103 3.28 27.10 3.33
CA ARG A 103 2.45 27.00 2.13
C ARG A 103 1.79 28.32 1.77
N ALA A 104 1.30 29.07 2.75
CA ALA A 104 0.73 30.40 2.53
C ALA A 104 1.77 31.35 1.95
N LYS A 105 2.98 31.41 2.51
CA LYS A 105 4.08 32.25 1.98
C LYS A 105 4.39 31.93 0.51
N ALA A 106 4.38 30.65 0.13
CA ALA A 106 4.56 30.27 -1.27
C ALA A 106 3.43 30.79 -2.17
N ILE A 107 2.17 30.68 -1.74
CA ILE A 107 1.03 31.23 -2.49
C ILE A 107 1.09 32.75 -2.64
N TYR A 108 1.41 33.47 -1.54
CA TYR A 108 1.62 34.92 -1.59
C TYR A 108 2.71 35.29 -2.59
N SER A 109 3.83 34.56 -2.59
CA SER A 109 4.91 34.76 -3.55
C SER A 109 4.52 34.46 -4.99
N ILE A 110 3.72 33.41 -5.24
CA ILE A 110 3.25 33.05 -6.58
C ILE A 110 2.35 34.14 -7.17
N LEU A 111 1.56 34.78 -6.31
CA LEU A 111 0.61 35.83 -6.70
C LEU A 111 1.19 37.25 -6.65
N ASP A 112 2.48 37.39 -6.30
CA ASP A 112 3.14 38.69 -6.14
C ASP A 112 2.42 39.61 -5.13
N VAL A 113 1.90 39.02 -4.05
CA VAL A 113 1.21 39.73 -2.96
C VAL A 113 2.13 39.80 -1.74
N PRO A 114 2.27 40.97 -1.08
CA PRO A 114 3.09 41.08 0.13
C PRO A 114 2.54 40.22 1.26
N TRP A 115 3.45 39.53 1.97
CA TRP A 115 3.09 38.67 3.09
C TRP A 115 2.31 39.42 4.19
N SER A 116 1.27 38.78 4.72
CA SER A 116 0.52 39.27 5.87
C SER A 116 0.72 38.34 7.07
N ASP A 117 1.15 38.88 8.20
CA ASP A 117 1.27 38.10 9.44
C ASP A 117 -0.07 37.59 9.97
N LYS A 118 -1.18 38.16 9.49
CA LYS A 118 -2.55 37.75 9.80
C LYS A 118 -3.15 36.79 8.77
N ALA A 119 -2.35 36.29 7.81
CA ALA A 119 -2.82 35.44 6.72
C ALA A 119 -3.54 34.17 7.20
N LEU A 120 -3.21 33.67 8.40
CA LEU A 120 -3.82 32.47 8.96
C LEU A 120 -4.94 32.75 9.97
N ASP A 121 -5.28 34.02 10.26
CA ASP A 121 -6.29 34.36 11.27
C ASP A 121 -7.70 33.89 10.88
N LYS A 122 -7.96 33.76 9.57
CA LYS A 122 -9.28 33.49 9.01
C LYS A 122 -9.36 32.23 8.14
N VAL A 123 -8.36 31.34 8.24
CA VAL A 123 -8.35 30.08 7.48
C VAL A 123 -8.81 28.90 8.34
N ILE A 124 -9.03 27.76 7.70
CA ILE A 124 -9.35 26.50 8.36
C ILE A 124 -8.30 26.13 9.43
N ILE A 125 -8.76 25.76 10.62
CA ILE A 125 -7.88 25.44 11.75
C ILE A 125 -7.23 24.05 11.63
N PRO A 126 -6.04 23.84 12.25
CA PRO A 126 -5.31 22.56 12.22
C PRO A 126 -6.13 21.32 12.55
N GLU A 127 -7.01 21.38 13.54
CA GLU A 127 -7.82 20.25 14.01
C GLU A 127 -8.75 19.75 12.90
N ARG A 128 -9.30 20.66 12.10
CA ARG A 128 -10.20 20.34 10.99
C ARG A 128 -9.46 19.81 9.78
N LEU A 129 -8.29 20.38 9.48
CA LEU A 129 -7.40 19.82 8.45
C LEU A 129 -6.97 18.39 8.80
N LYS A 130 -6.77 18.09 10.10
CA LYS A 130 -6.50 16.72 10.54
C LYS A 130 -7.67 15.77 10.28
N VAL A 131 -8.91 16.17 10.56
CA VAL A 131 -10.10 15.36 10.25
C VAL A 131 -10.13 15.01 8.75
N LEU A 132 -9.88 15.99 7.89
CA LEU A 132 -9.85 15.80 6.44
C LEU A 132 -8.69 14.88 6.00
N SER A 133 -7.50 15.10 6.55
CA SER A 133 -6.31 14.28 6.30
C SER A 133 -6.50 12.81 6.71
N ASP A 134 -7.11 12.56 7.87
CA ASP A 134 -7.40 11.21 8.37
C ASP A 134 -8.51 10.50 7.55
N ALA A 135 -9.45 11.28 6.98
CA ALA A 135 -10.42 10.74 6.02
C ALA A 135 -9.74 10.33 4.70
N PHE A 136 -8.90 11.19 4.13
CA PHE A 136 -8.17 10.86 2.90
C PHE A 136 -7.15 9.73 3.07
N GLY A 137 -6.64 9.49 4.28
CA GLY A 137 -5.85 8.30 4.59
C GLY A 137 -6.58 6.98 4.33
N ARG A 138 -7.93 7.00 4.24
CA ARG A 138 -8.79 5.83 4.00
C ARG A 138 -9.42 5.83 2.60
N ALA A 139 -9.66 6.99 2.00
CA ALA A 139 -10.38 7.13 0.73
C ALA A 139 -9.46 7.24 -0.48
N GLN A 140 -8.96 6.10 -0.95
CA GLN A 140 -7.97 6.03 -2.02
C GLN A 140 -8.51 6.45 -3.39
N ARG A 141 -9.72 6.03 -3.75
CA ARG A 141 -10.32 6.41 -5.04
C ARG A 141 -10.70 7.89 -5.08
N MET A 142 -11.10 8.46 -3.94
CA MET A 142 -11.29 9.91 -3.81
C MET A 142 -10.00 10.67 -4.04
N ARG A 143 -8.90 10.27 -3.38
CA ARG A 143 -7.58 10.88 -3.59
C ARG A 143 -7.15 10.82 -5.05
N CYS A 144 -7.36 9.67 -5.71
CA CYS A 144 -7.09 9.49 -7.13
C CYS A 144 -7.85 10.52 -7.99
N THR A 145 -9.16 10.63 -7.76
CA THR A 145 -10.07 11.54 -8.48
C THR A 145 -9.64 13.00 -8.31
N ILE A 146 -9.40 13.44 -7.07
CA ILE A 146 -8.97 14.82 -6.76
C ILE A 146 -7.57 15.10 -7.32
N CYS A 147 -6.66 14.11 -7.25
CA CYS A 147 -5.31 14.25 -7.78
C CYS A 147 -5.31 14.39 -9.32
N MET A 148 -6.12 13.61 -10.04
CA MET A 148 -6.29 13.76 -11.49
C MET A 148 -6.81 15.15 -11.85
N PHE A 149 -7.79 15.65 -11.10
CA PHE A 149 -8.29 17.02 -11.27
C PHE A 149 -7.17 18.06 -11.08
N ILE A 150 -6.41 17.99 -9.99
CA ILE A 150 -5.31 18.94 -9.72
C ILE A 150 -4.27 18.92 -10.85
N ILE A 151 -3.90 17.72 -11.33
CA ILE A 151 -2.93 17.58 -12.43
C ILE A 151 -3.49 18.16 -13.72
N HIS A 152 -4.76 17.91 -14.02
CA HIS A 152 -5.42 18.51 -15.18
C HIS A 152 -5.36 20.04 -15.10
N MET A 153 -5.83 20.62 -13.99
CA MET A 153 -5.85 22.07 -13.78
C MET A 153 -4.45 22.69 -13.82
N SER A 154 -3.42 21.99 -13.32
CA SER A 154 -2.03 22.45 -13.40
C SER A 154 -1.49 22.59 -14.82
N ASN A 155 -2.14 21.97 -15.81
CA ASN A 155 -1.77 22.03 -17.23
C ASN A 155 -2.79 22.83 -18.07
N SER A 156 -3.86 23.33 -17.46
CA SER A 156 -4.92 24.09 -18.13
C SER A 156 -4.58 25.58 -18.21
N MET A 157 -5.20 26.31 -19.14
CA MET A 157 -4.98 27.76 -19.30
C MET A 157 -5.98 28.58 -18.47
N VAL A 158 -5.97 28.39 -17.15
CA VAL A 158 -6.80 29.15 -16.19
C VAL A 158 -5.97 30.09 -15.34
N CYS A 159 -6.57 31.16 -14.77
CA CYS A 159 -5.83 32.14 -13.98
C CYS A 159 -5.23 31.54 -12.69
N GLU A 160 -5.87 30.55 -12.07
CA GLU A 160 -5.34 29.86 -10.88
C GLU A 160 -4.34 28.75 -11.22
N GLN A 161 -3.96 28.57 -12.50
CA GLN A 161 -3.03 27.52 -12.92
C GLN A 161 -1.71 27.52 -12.13
N PRO A 162 -1.07 28.67 -11.80
CA PRO A 162 0.17 28.68 -11.03
C PRO A 162 0.01 28.05 -9.64
N ILE A 163 -1.18 28.18 -9.04
CA ILE A 163 -1.52 27.62 -7.74
C ILE A 163 -1.72 26.12 -7.86
N TYR A 164 -2.48 25.66 -8.86
CA TYR A 164 -2.63 24.22 -9.12
C TYR A 164 -1.30 23.56 -9.46
N LYS A 165 -0.40 24.24 -10.19
CA LYS A 165 0.95 23.78 -10.45
C LYS A 165 1.75 23.64 -9.17
N TYR A 166 1.70 24.63 -8.28
CA TYR A 166 2.33 24.53 -6.97
C TYR A 166 1.78 23.36 -6.14
N ILE A 167 0.45 23.20 -6.09
CA ILE A 167 -0.18 22.07 -5.36
C ILE A 167 0.26 20.75 -5.99
N ALA A 168 0.24 20.64 -7.31
CA ALA A 168 0.71 19.46 -8.03
C ALA A 168 2.18 19.18 -7.72
N ASP A 169 3.05 20.18 -7.65
CA ASP A 169 4.46 19.99 -7.30
C ASP A 169 4.63 19.50 -5.87
N MET A 170 3.83 20.03 -4.94
CA MET A 170 3.84 19.62 -3.54
C MET A 170 3.31 18.20 -3.29
N LEU A 171 2.51 17.66 -4.20
CA LEU A 171 1.94 16.32 -4.12
C LEU A 171 2.81 15.25 -4.77
N GLN A 172 3.87 15.63 -5.50
CA GLN A 172 4.77 14.68 -6.14
C GLN A 172 5.42 13.76 -5.10
N TYR A 173 5.46 12.47 -5.43
CA TYR A 173 6.01 11.39 -4.63
C TYR A 173 5.45 11.26 -3.22
N SER A 174 4.27 11.86 -2.95
CA SER A 174 3.55 11.60 -1.70
C SER A 174 3.32 10.10 -1.55
N GLN A 175 3.62 9.57 -0.37
CA GLN A 175 3.62 8.12 -0.05
C GLN A 175 4.59 7.26 -0.88
N LEU A 176 5.42 7.85 -1.74
CA LEU A 176 6.40 7.17 -2.58
C LEU A 176 7.84 7.65 -2.37
N VAL A 177 8.10 8.48 -1.35
CA VAL A 177 9.44 9.04 -1.08
C VAL A 177 10.51 7.94 -1.02
N GLY A 178 10.26 6.83 -0.31
CA GLY A 178 11.22 5.72 -0.23
C GLY A 178 11.47 5.05 -1.58
N PHE A 179 10.41 4.77 -2.35
CA PHE A 179 10.51 4.21 -3.71
C PHE A 179 11.29 5.14 -4.64
N TYR A 180 10.97 6.43 -4.62
CA TYR A 180 11.63 7.45 -5.44
C TYR A 180 13.11 7.55 -5.11
N LEU A 181 13.49 7.56 -3.82
CA LEU A 181 14.89 7.60 -3.42
C LEU A 181 15.66 6.37 -3.90
N ILE A 182 15.06 5.17 -3.85
CA ILE A 182 15.68 3.96 -4.41
C ILE A 182 15.90 4.13 -5.91
N TYR A 183 14.87 4.57 -6.63
CA TYR A 183 14.93 4.77 -8.07
C TYR A 183 15.97 5.82 -8.48
N ASP A 184 15.97 6.97 -7.83
CA ASP A 184 16.86 8.09 -8.16
C ASP A 184 18.31 7.79 -7.80
N ILE A 185 18.55 7.18 -6.63
CA ILE A 185 19.89 7.02 -6.06
C ILE A 185 20.52 5.67 -6.40
N LEU A 186 19.74 4.57 -6.44
CA LEU A 186 20.30 3.22 -6.60
C LEU A 186 20.14 2.67 -8.02
N VAL A 187 19.30 3.30 -8.85
CA VAL A 187 18.98 2.81 -10.20
C VAL A 187 19.42 3.81 -11.27
N CYS A 188 19.03 5.08 -11.15
CA CYS A 188 19.41 6.10 -12.13
C CYS A 188 20.89 6.46 -12.06
N ASP A 189 21.53 6.23 -10.92
CA ASP A 189 22.97 6.38 -10.75
C ASP A 189 23.70 5.09 -11.16
N THR A 190 24.35 5.15 -12.32
CA THR A 190 25.02 3.99 -12.94
C THR A 190 26.40 3.66 -12.35
N LEU A 191 26.93 4.48 -11.44
CA LEU A 191 28.31 4.34 -10.94
C LEU A 191 28.48 3.16 -9.97
N HIS A 192 27.43 2.75 -9.27
CA HIS A 192 27.54 1.82 -8.15
C HIS A 192 26.58 0.62 -8.31
N PRO A 193 27.08 -0.58 -8.66
CA PRO A 193 26.25 -1.75 -8.95
C PRO A 193 25.71 -2.44 -7.68
N ILE A 194 25.35 -1.68 -6.63
CA ILE A 194 24.86 -2.22 -5.35
C ILE A 194 23.60 -3.09 -5.55
N MET A 195 22.75 -2.74 -6.51
CA MET A 195 21.55 -3.51 -6.87
C MET A 195 21.87 -4.90 -7.43
N LYS A 196 23.13 -5.18 -7.79
CA LYS A 196 23.62 -6.48 -8.26
C LYS A 196 24.29 -7.32 -7.15
N ASP A 197 24.42 -6.79 -5.94
CA ASP A 197 25.02 -7.55 -4.83
C ASP A 197 24.09 -8.71 -4.44
N SER A 198 24.66 -9.91 -4.26
CA SER A 198 23.91 -11.12 -3.95
C SER A 198 23.10 -11.00 -2.66
N TYR A 199 23.57 -10.17 -1.71
CA TYR A 199 22.86 -9.89 -0.45
C TYR A 199 21.53 -9.14 -0.65
N LEU A 200 21.36 -8.46 -1.79
CA LEU A 200 20.16 -7.69 -2.11
C LEU A 200 19.30 -8.33 -3.20
N THR A 201 19.62 -9.54 -3.68
CA THR A 201 18.92 -10.20 -4.80
C THR A 201 17.39 -10.15 -4.66
N MET A 202 16.85 -10.53 -3.50
CA MET A 202 15.40 -10.52 -3.25
C MET A 202 14.83 -9.10 -3.17
N ASP A 203 15.58 -8.15 -2.65
CA ASP A 203 15.16 -6.75 -2.57
C ASP A 203 15.13 -6.12 -3.97
N THR A 204 16.13 -6.41 -4.81
CA THR A 204 16.18 -6.00 -6.22
C THR A 204 15.00 -6.59 -7.00
N MET A 205 14.70 -7.88 -6.85
CA MET A 205 13.52 -8.49 -7.49
C MET A 205 12.20 -7.82 -7.07
N ARG A 206 12.05 -7.48 -5.78
CA ARG A 206 10.87 -6.76 -5.29
C ARG A 206 10.79 -5.35 -5.87
N PHE A 207 11.93 -4.66 -5.96
CA PHE A 207 11.98 -3.33 -6.57
C PHE A 207 11.63 -3.37 -8.06
N VAL A 208 12.15 -4.33 -8.83
CA VAL A 208 11.79 -4.46 -10.26
C VAL A 208 10.29 -4.68 -10.42
N LYS A 209 9.69 -5.57 -9.64
CA LYS A 209 8.23 -5.75 -9.63
C LYS A 209 7.48 -4.45 -9.33
N ALA A 210 7.92 -3.70 -8.31
CA ALA A 210 7.34 -2.40 -7.99
C ALA A 210 7.52 -1.40 -9.14
N TYR A 211 8.70 -1.34 -9.74
CA TYR A 211 9.00 -0.50 -10.89
C TYR A 211 8.11 -0.81 -12.09
N ASP A 212 7.84 -2.08 -12.37
CA ASP A 212 6.99 -2.47 -13.50
C ASP A 212 5.56 -2.00 -13.32
N VAL A 213 5.02 -2.12 -12.10
CA VAL A 213 3.70 -1.60 -11.79
C VAL A 213 3.68 -0.07 -11.85
N TRP A 214 4.75 0.60 -11.41
CA TRP A 214 4.89 2.06 -11.53
C TRP A 214 4.96 2.51 -13.00
N ASN A 215 5.68 1.77 -13.84
CA ASN A 215 5.86 2.07 -15.25
C ASN A 215 4.58 1.82 -16.10
N GLN A 216 3.60 1.08 -15.58
CA GLN A 216 2.28 0.92 -16.21
C GLN A 216 1.40 2.17 -16.13
N TYR A 217 1.72 3.12 -15.23
CA TYR A 217 1.00 4.39 -15.15
C TYR A 217 1.50 5.35 -16.24
N PRO A 218 0.62 6.21 -16.79
CA PRO A 218 1.03 7.28 -17.70
C PRO A 218 2.16 8.11 -17.09
N LYS A 219 3.16 8.48 -17.89
CA LYS A 219 4.35 9.23 -17.42
C LYS A 219 4.00 10.42 -16.51
N CYS A 220 2.96 11.20 -16.86
CA CYS A 220 2.53 12.35 -16.08
C CYS A 220 1.93 12.00 -14.70
N TYR A 221 1.43 10.78 -14.53
CA TYR A 221 0.81 10.27 -13.29
C TYR A 221 1.76 9.46 -12.42
N ARG A 222 2.89 8.98 -12.95
CA ARG A 222 3.88 8.18 -12.22
C ARG A 222 4.35 8.83 -10.91
N LYS A 223 4.64 10.13 -10.95
CA LYS A 223 5.04 10.90 -9.76
C LYS A 223 3.91 11.07 -8.74
N TYR A 224 2.67 10.79 -9.11
CA TYR A 224 1.48 10.89 -8.25
C TYR A 224 0.91 9.54 -7.86
N MET A 225 1.53 8.44 -8.28
CA MET A 225 0.98 7.09 -8.10
C MET A 225 0.66 6.76 -6.64
N GLY A 226 1.39 7.31 -5.65
CA GLY A 226 1.09 7.11 -4.23
C GLY A 226 -0.25 7.66 -3.76
N LEU A 227 -0.83 8.58 -4.52
CA LEU A 227 -2.18 9.13 -4.29
C LEU A 227 -3.26 8.40 -5.09
N MET A 228 -2.87 7.67 -6.15
CA MET A 228 -3.78 7.11 -7.13
C MET A 228 -3.98 5.61 -6.98
N ALA A 229 -2.88 4.86 -6.92
CA ALA A 229 -2.87 3.40 -6.90
C ALA A 229 -3.71 2.86 -5.75
N ASP A 230 -4.24 1.63 -5.86
CA ASP A 230 -4.92 0.94 -4.76
C ASP A 230 -3.95 0.50 -3.65
N LYS A 231 -4.49 0.05 -2.52
CA LYS A 231 -3.72 -0.25 -1.30
C LYS A 231 -2.75 -1.40 -1.50
N ASP A 232 -3.15 -2.42 -2.26
CA ASP A 232 -2.34 -3.60 -2.50
C ASP A 232 -1.18 -3.24 -3.44
N THR A 233 -1.46 -2.48 -4.50
CA THR A 233 -0.44 -1.93 -5.38
C THR A 233 0.55 -1.03 -4.63
N LEU A 234 0.06 -0.13 -3.78
CA LEU A 234 0.91 0.78 -3.01
C LEU A 234 1.80 0.03 -2.00
N SER A 235 1.35 -1.12 -1.50
CA SER A 235 2.14 -1.95 -0.57
C SER A 235 3.42 -2.53 -1.21
N LEU A 236 3.45 -2.65 -2.55
CA LEU A 236 4.64 -3.07 -3.31
C LEU A 236 5.72 -1.98 -3.33
N MET A 237 5.31 -0.71 -3.26
CA MET A 237 6.16 0.47 -3.40
C MET A 237 6.83 0.90 -2.09
N GLY A 238 6.70 0.13 -1.01
CA GLY A 238 7.23 0.56 0.29
C GLY A 238 7.09 -0.47 1.38
N GLY A 239 7.00 0.04 2.62
CA GLY A 239 6.85 -0.80 3.81
C GLY A 239 7.95 -1.86 3.94
N ASN A 240 7.55 -3.08 4.26
CA ASN A 240 8.50 -4.19 4.46
C ASN A 240 9.18 -4.63 3.16
N CYS A 241 8.50 -4.49 2.02
CA CYS A 241 8.98 -4.98 0.72
C CYS A 241 10.27 -4.29 0.29
N LEU A 242 10.37 -2.98 0.51
CA LEU A 242 11.50 -2.15 0.09
C LEU A 242 12.28 -1.54 1.27
N ARG A 243 12.07 -2.03 2.50
CA ARG A 243 12.63 -1.42 3.72
C ARG A 243 14.15 -1.28 3.67
N ARG A 244 14.85 -2.35 3.28
CA ARG A 244 16.32 -2.41 3.21
C ARG A 244 16.88 -1.46 2.16
N LEU A 245 16.30 -1.45 0.96
CA LEU A 245 16.72 -0.52 -0.10
C LEU A 245 16.39 0.93 0.24
N THR A 246 15.24 1.18 0.87
CA THR A 246 14.86 2.52 1.33
C THR A 246 15.86 3.04 2.36
N TYR A 247 16.29 2.19 3.29
CA TYR A 247 17.34 2.51 4.25
C TYR A 247 18.65 2.89 3.55
N ILE A 248 19.13 2.04 2.64
CA ILE A 248 20.35 2.30 1.86
C ILE A 248 20.26 3.64 1.13
N ALA A 249 19.16 3.88 0.42
CA ALA A 249 18.94 5.11 -0.34
C ALA A 249 18.93 6.35 0.57
N ILE A 250 18.26 6.30 1.72
CA ILE A 250 18.24 7.40 2.70
C ILE A 250 19.64 7.68 3.25
N GLN A 251 20.39 6.65 3.61
CA GLN A 251 21.75 6.81 4.15
C GLN A 251 22.67 7.48 3.15
N ILE A 252 22.56 7.14 1.86
CA ILE A 252 23.33 7.76 0.78
C ILE A 252 22.85 9.19 0.52
N ALA A 253 21.53 9.40 0.45
CA ALA A 253 20.93 10.73 0.26
C ALA A 253 21.36 11.71 1.36
N ALA A 254 21.39 11.24 2.61
CA ALA A 254 21.77 12.01 3.79
C ALA A 254 23.23 12.49 3.80
N ARG A 255 24.10 11.88 2.97
CA ARG A 255 25.49 12.37 2.77
C ARG A 255 25.52 13.65 1.93
N ARG A 256 24.53 13.83 1.05
CA ARG A 256 24.39 14.99 0.15
C ARG A 256 23.60 16.09 0.82
N ASP A 257 22.46 15.72 1.38
CA ASP A 257 21.56 16.63 2.06
C ASP A 257 21.28 16.10 3.48
N PRO A 258 21.94 16.69 4.50
CA PRO A 258 21.72 16.31 5.89
C PRO A 258 20.27 16.45 6.35
N SER A 259 19.44 17.27 5.70
CA SER A 259 18.03 17.46 6.06
C SER A 259 17.20 16.17 5.92
N ILE A 260 17.63 15.26 5.04
CA ILE A 260 16.98 13.96 4.79
C ILE A 260 17.05 13.04 6.02
N LYS A 261 18.01 13.25 6.93
CA LYS A 261 18.10 12.49 8.19
C LYS A 261 16.86 12.66 9.07
N ASN A 262 16.09 13.73 8.88
CA ASN A 262 14.84 13.96 9.60
C ASN A 262 13.66 13.14 9.07
N LEU A 263 13.83 12.42 7.95
CA LEU A 263 12.81 11.55 7.40
C LEU A 263 12.58 10.36 8.35
N LYS A 264 11.35 10.20 8.82
CA LYS A 264 10.98 9.05 9.66
C LYS A 264 10.99 7.78 8.81
N PHE A 265 11.83 6.81 9.15
CA PHE A 265 11.83 5.47 8.53
C PHE A 265 12.05 4.38 9.59
N VAL A 266 11.71 3.14 9.23
CA VAL A 266 11.89 1.98 10.12
C VAL A 266 13.27 1.36 9.86
N LEU A 267 14.10 1.29 10.90
CA LEU A 267 15.42 0.69 10.81
C LEU A 267 15.32 -0.81 10.46
N PRO A 268 16.04 -1.29 9.43
CA PRO A 268 16.15 -2.72 9.16
C PRO A 268 16.83 -3.46 10.31
N PRO A 269 16.46 -4.72 10.62
CA PRO A 269 17.07 -5.49 11.70
C PRO A 269 18.57 -5.78 11.45
N ASP A 270 19.01 -5.72 10.20
CA ASP A 270 20.38 -5.99 9.78
C ASP A 270 21.12 -4.73 9.29
N SER A 271 20.77 -3.56 9.84
CA SER A 271 21.35 -2.25 9.45
C SER A 271 22.88 -2.27 9.39
N ASP A 272 23.55 -2.92 10.34
CA ASP A 272 25.02 -2.96 10.38
C ASP A 272 25.62 -3.61 9.12
N LYS A 273 24.98 -4.65 8.59
CA LYS A 273 25.41 -5.31 7.34
C LYS A 273 25.16 -4.42 6.13
N LEU A 274 24.05 -3.69 6.14
CA LEU A 274 23.73 -2.72 5.08
C LEU A 274 24.71 -1.55 5.10
N ASP A 275 25.15 -1.07 6.28
CA ASP A 275 26.17 -0.03 6.41
C ASP A 275 27.53 -0.49 5.88
N LEU A 276 27.92 -1.75 6.12
CA LEU A 276 29.11 -2.34 5.50
C LEU A 276 28.98 -2.39 3.96
N LEU A 277 27.79 -2.72 3.45
CA LEU A 277 27.51 -2.73 2.02
C LEU A 277 27.58 -1.32 1.42
N ILE A 278 27.01 -0.33 2.09
CA ILE A 278 27.09 1.08 1.69
C ILE A 278 28.55 1.52 1.63
N LYS A 279 29.37 1.21 2.65
CA LYS A 279 30.80 1.54 2.64
C LYS A 279 31.55 0.86 1.49
N LYS A 280 31.20 -0.39 1.16
CA LYS A 280 31.79 -1.15 0.05
C LYS A 280 31.52 -0.49 -1.31
N TYR A 281 30.29 -0.07 -1.56
CA TYR A 281 29.88 0.46 -2.87
C TYR A 281 29.99 1.98 -2.98
N PHE A 282 29.86 2.71 -1.88
CA PHE A 282 29.91 4.17 -1.80
C PHE A 282 30.95 4.59 -0.75
N PRO A 283 32.26 4.54 -1.07
CA PRO A 283 33.29 5.03 -0.16
C PRO A 283 33.22 6.56 0.01
N ASP A 284 33.71 7.09 1.14
CA ASP A 284 33.54 8.50 1.55
C ASP A 284 34.29 9.53 0.66
N VAL A 285 34.99 9.07 -0.39
CA VAL A 285 35.73 9.94 -1.32
C VAL A 285 34.79 10.38 -2.45
N THR A 286 34.22 11.58 -2.26
CA THR A 286 33.61 12.46 -3.28
C THR A 286 33.27 11.81 -4.62
N THR A 287 32.12 11.14 -4.71
CA THR A 287 31.55 10.79 -6.02
C THR A 287 30.45 11.79 -6.35
N SER A 288 30.78 12.77 -7.20
CA SER A 288 29.77 13.54 -7.91
C SER A 288 28.93 12.55 -8.72
N LEU A 289 27.67 12.33 -8.35
CA LEU A 289 26.78 11.54 -9.20
C LEU A 289 26.44 12.40 -10.42
N ASN A 290 27.07 12.09 -11.54
CA ASN A 290 26.73 12.70 -12.82
C ASN A 290 25.35 12.24 -13.26
N THR A 291 24.57 13.18 -13.76
CA THR A 291 23.16 13.01 -14.16
C THR A 291 23.08 12.33 -15.52
N ILE A 292 22.90 11.01 -15.65
CA ILE A 292 22.72 10.39 -16.99
C ILE A 292 21.74 9.18 -17.04
N ASN A 293 20.66 9.42 -17.81
CA ASN A 293 19.89 8.58 -18.75
C ASN A 293 19.19 7.27 -18.30
N LEU A 294 17.91 7.46 -17.95
CA LEU A 294 16.86 6.52 -17.53
C LEU A 294 16.59 5.27 -18.40
N ALA A 295 17.12 5.14 -19.61
CA ALA A 295 16.52 4.28 -20.62
C ALA A 295 17.09 2.85 -20.75
N LYS A 296 18.02 2.41 -19.88
CA LYS A 296 18.87 1.23 -20.19
C LYS A 296 18.97 0.09 -19.17
N MET A 297 18.28 0.12 -18.03
CA MET A 297 18.63 -0.80 -16.92
C MET A 297 17.57 -1.78 -16.40
N ILE A 298 16.28 -1.57 -16.64
CA ILE A 298 15.24 -2.43 -16.08
C ILE A 298 14.41 -3.06 -17.20
N THR A 299 14.53 -4.39 -17.34
CA THR A 299 13.64 -5.20 -18.18
C THR A 299 12.37 -5.51 -17.39
N PRO A 300 11.17 -5.20 -17.93
CA PRO A 300 9.95 -5.44 -17.21
C PRO A 300 9.68 -6.93 -16.94
N LEU A 301 9.59 -7.31 -15.67
CA LEU A 301 8.97 -8.54 -15.21
C LEU A 301 7.46 -8.31 -15.29
N VAL A 302 6.84 -8.61 -16.43
CA VAL A 302 5.40 -8.40 -16.70
C VAL A 302 4.53 -8.84 -15.51
N ALA A 303 4.25 -7.91 -14.60
CA ALA A 303 3.42 -8.12 -13.44
C ALA A 303 1.99 -7.73 -13.82
N SER A 304 1.07 -8.66 -13.62
CA SER A 304 -0.33 -8.61 -14.05
C SER A 304 -1.19 -7.64 -13.23
N THR A 305 -0.76 -6.39 -13.09
CA THR A 305 -1.66 -5.28 -12.77
C THR A 305 -2.07 -4.62 -14.07
N ASN A 306 -3.31 -4.16 -14.14
CA ASN A 306 -3.78 -3.35 -15.26
C ASN A 306 -4.12 -1.97 -14.68
N ALA A 307 -3.07 -1.16 -14.46
CA ALA A 307 -3.18 0.19 -13.90
C ALA A 307 -4.25 1.00 -14.64
N LYS A 308 -4.26 0.90 -15.97
CA LYS A 308 -5.28 1.52 -16.82
C LYS A 308 -6.70 1.08 -16.43
N ARG A 309 -6.96 -0.23 -16.31
CA ARG A 309 -8.29 -0.74 -15.91
C ARG A 309 -8.75 -0.18 -14.57
N TYR A 310 -7.86 -0.11 -13.59
CA TYR A 310 -8.19 0.48 -12.28
C TYR A 310 -8.50 1.97 -12.39
N LEU A 311 -7.68 2.74 -13.12
CA LEU A 311 -7.95 4.17 -13.34
C LEU A 311 -9.26 4.39 -14.10
N ASP A 312 -9.55 3.58 -15.11
CA ASP A 312 -10.83 3.60 -15.84
C ASP A 312 -12.02 3.32 -14.90
N GLU A 313 -11.91 2.35 -13.98
CA GLU A 313 -12.94 2.07 -12.97
C GLU A 313 -13.19 3.29 -12.07
N VAL A 314 -12.13 3.93 -11.57
CA VAL A 314 -12.23 5.13 -10.73
C VAL A 314 -12.90 6.27 -11.48
N VAL A 315 -12.46 6.55 -12.71
CA VAL A 315 -13.01 7.64 -13.53
C VAL A 315 -14.47 7.40 -13.90
N ASN A 316 -14.83 6.16 -14.25
CA ASN A 316 -16.22 5.80 -14.54
C ASN A 316 -17.11 5.93 -13.30
N THR A 317 -16.60 5.56 -12.13
CA THR A 317 -17.32 5.72 -10.87
C THR A 317 -17.51 7.19 -10.48
N ALA A 318 -16.50 8.03 -10.74
CA ALA A 318 -16.56 9.47 -10.44
C ALA A 318 -17.54 10.23 -11.33
N ASN A 319 -17.93 9.67 -12.48
CA ASN A 319 -18.88 10.26 -13.44
C ASN A 319 -18.56 11.72 -13.82
N SER A 320 -17.28 12.01 -14.04
CA SER A 320 -16.80 13.35 -14.44
C SER A 320 -16.23 13.30 -15.85
N SER A 321 -16.79 14.10 -16.77
CA SER A 321 -16.26 14.26 -18.11
C SER A 321 -14.88 14.90 -18.10
N LEU A 322 -14.65 15.88 -17.21
CA LEU A 322 -13.38 16.57 -17.02
C LEU A 322 -12.26 15.58 -16.68
N ILE A 323 -12.50 14.68 -15.71
CA ILE A 323 -11.51 13.70 -15.28
C ILE A 323 -11.32 12.62 -16.35
N ARG A 324 -12.38 12.23 -17.07
CA ARG A 324 -12.27 11.30 -18.19
C ARG A 324 -11.38 11.85 -19.30
N THR A 325 -11.59 13.09 -19.72
CA THR A 325 -10.73 13.77 -20.69
C THR A 325 -9.28 13.83 -20.19
N ALA A 326 -9.07 14.17 -18.92
CA ALA A 326 -7.72 14.21 -18.35
C ALA A 326 -6.99 12.85 -18.41
N LEU A 327 -7.70 11.75 -18.16
CA LEU A 327 -7.16 10.39 -18.25
C LEU A 327 -6.85 10.02 -19.71
N GLU A 328 -7.76 10.32 -20.63
CA GLU A 328 -7.60 10.05 -22.06
C GLU A 328 -6.41 10.81 -22.64
N ASP A 329 -6.26 12.10 -22.33
CA ASP A 329 -5.13 12.93 -22.74
C ASP A 329 -3.79 12.38 -22.22
N ALA A 330 -3.76 11.90 -20.98
CA ALA A 330 -2.57 11.33 -20.36
C ALA A 330 -2.09 10.07 -21.12
N PHE A 331 -3.01 9.16 -21.46
CA PHE A 331 -2.68 7.97 -22.25
C PHE A 331 -2.47 8.28 -23.75
N GLY A 332 -3.12 9.30 -24.29
CA GLY A 332 -2.96 9.76 -25.67
C GLY A 332 -1.54 10.26 -25.95
N LYS A 333 -1.06 11.20 -25.12
CA LYS A 333 0.30 11.76 -25.22
C LYS A 333 1.39 10.69 -25.13
N GLU A 334 1.19 9.67 -24.30
CA GLU A 334 2.17 8.59 -24.17
C GLU A 334 2.29 7.73 -25.43
N LYS A 335 1.19 7.51 -26.16
CA LYS A 335 1.23 6.80 -27.45
C LYS A 335 1.95 7.61 -28.52
N GLU A 336 1.76 8.93 -28.54
CA GLU A 336 2.44 9.84 -29.47
C GLU A 336 3.95 9.87 -29.20
N ASP A 337 4.36 10.02 -27.94
CA ASP A 337 5.76 9.93 -27.51
C ASP A 337 6.41 8.61 -27.97
N GLN A 338 5.72 7.48 -27.76
CA GLN A 338 6.21 6.16 -28.17
C GLN A 338 6.32 6.03 -29.69
N ARG A 339 5.40 6.65 -30.44
CA ARG A 339 5.44 6.65 -31.91
C ARG A 339 6.64 7.43 -32.42
N TYR A 340 6.91 8.61 -31.85
CA TYR A 340 8.05 9.46 -32.21
C TYR A 340 9.39 8.80 -31.87
N MET A 341 9.46 8.09 -30.74
CA MET A 341 10.66 7.37 -30.32
C MET A 341 10.94 6.10 -31.13
N ARG A 342 9.95 5.53 -31.82
CA ARG A 342 10.11 4.39 -32.73
C ARG A 342 10.68 4.76 -34.10
N SER A 343 10.56 6.03 -34.51
CA SER A 343 11.03 6.51 -35.82
C SER A 343 12.55 6.70 -35.92
N ASP A 344 13.27 6.80 -34.79
CA ASP A 344 14.70 7.20 -34.78
C ASP A 344 15.65 6.23 -34.06
N LYS A 345 15.28 4.98 -33.75
CA LYS A 345 16.19 4.05 -33.05
C LYS A 345 16.11 2.61 -33.52
N GLU A 346 17.28 2.05 -33.83
CA GLU A 346 17.51 0.60 -33.87
C GLU A 346 17.04 -0.05 -32.55
N PRO A 347 16.46 -1.26 -32.61
CA PRO A 347 15.97 -1.94 -31.42
C PRO A 347 17.15 -2.39 -30.55
N ILE A 348 17.36 -1.71 -29.43
CA ILE A 348 18.35 -2.08 -28.43
C ILE A 348 17.82 -3.29 -27.65
N ASN A 349 18.38 -4.47 -27.93
CA ASN A 349 18.14 -5.72 -27.22
C ASN A 349 18.86 -5.68 -25.85
N ILE A 350 18.11 -5.51 -24.76
CA ILE A 350 18.65 -5.46 -23.40
C ILE A 350 18.61 -6.87 -22.80
N GLN A 351 19.66 -7.62 -23.08
CA GLN A 351 19.92 -9.00 -22.64
C GLN A 351 20.55 -9.05 -21.24
N ILE A 352 20.07 -8.21 -20.31
CA ILE A 352 20.61 -8.15 -18.94
C ILE A 352 19.42 -8.26 -18.01
N PHE A 353 19.10 -9.50 -17.61
CA PHE A 353 18.61 -9.84 -16.26
C PHE A 353 18.22 -11.32 -16.15
N LEU A 354 17.84 -12.01 -17.23
CA LEU A 354 17.06 -13.25 -17.07
C LEU A 354 17.32 -14.40 -18.06
N GLN A 355 18.08 -14.26 -19.15
CA GLN A 355 18.18 -15.38 -20.12
C GLN A 355 18.89 -16.64 -19.60
N SER A 356 19.82 -16.54 -18.66
CA SER A 356 20.37 -17.73 -18.01
C SER A 356 19.45 -18.20 -16.88
N ASP A 357 19.00 -17.28 -16.02
CA ASP A 357 18.45 -17.64 -14.73
C ASP A 357 16.93 -17.75 -14.70
N ASP A 358 16.16 -17.07 -15.56
CA ASP A 358 14.73 -17.36 -15.75
C ASP A 358 14.52 -18.62 -16.58
N ASP A 359 15.33 -18.89 -17.60
CA ASP A 359 15.23 -20.17 -18.30
C ASP A 359 15.62 -21.32 -17.37
N ARG A 360 16.61 -21.13 -16.47
CA ARG A 360 16.95 -22.08 -15.41
C ARG A 360 15.90 -22.16 -14.30
N PHE A 361 15.36 -21.03 -13.84
CA PHE A 361 14.34 -20.95 -12.80
C PHE A 361 13.01 -21.50 -13.30
N ASN A 362 12.57 -21.14 -14.51
CA ASN A 362 11.43 -21.73 -15.20
C ASN A 362 11.68 -23.20 -15.55
N ALA A 363 12.89 -23.61 -15.93
CA ALA A 363 13.23 -25.04 -16.09
C ALA A 363 13.27 -25.80 -14.75
N LEU A 364 13.52 -25.12 -13.62
CA LEU A 364 13.36 -25.65 -12.26
C LEU A 364 11.88 -25.68 -11.84
N MET A 365 11.09 -24.70 -12.28
CA MET A 365 9.68 -24.59 -11.98
C MET A 365 8.82 -25.55 -12.84
N ASN A 366 9.27 -25.86 -14.05
CA ASN A 366 8.59 -26.67 -15.05
C ASN A 366 9.25 -28.04 -15.30
N SER A 367 10.32 -28.41 -14.57
CA SER A 367 10.79 -29.79 -14.60
C SER A 367 9.69 -30.71 -14.08
N ALA A 368 9.36 -31.73 -14.87
CA ALA A 368 8.24 -32.64 -14.67
C ALA A 368 8.03 -33.03 -13.20
N LEU A 369 6.78 -33.04 -12.78
CA LEU A 369 6.36 -33.59 -11.48
C LEU A 369 6.96 -35.00 -11.32
N ALA A 370 7.44 -35.29 -10.10
CA ALA A 370 8.03 -36.56 -9.72
C ALA A 370 7.01 -37.70 -9.72
N GLY A 371 6.46 -38.02 -10.89
CA GLY A 371 5.59 -39.19 -11.09
C GLY A 371 6.41 -40.48 -11.08
N ASP A 372 7.56 -40.49 -11.77
CA ASP A 372 8.38 -41.70 -11.95
C ASP A 372 9.87 -41.52 -11.57
N THR A 373 10.29 -40.33 -11.13
CA THR A 373 11.70 -40.04 -10.81
C THR A 373 11.94 -40.10 -9.30
N LYS A 374 12.97 -40.83 -8.85
CA LYS A 374 13.34 -40.87 -7.43
C LYS A 374 13.67 -39.46 -6.90
N PRO A 375 13.15 -39.04 -5.74
CA PRO A 375 13.51 -37.78 -5.08
C PRO A 375 15.02 -37.46 -5.04
N SER A 376 15.89 -38.45 -4.84
CA SER A 376 17.36 -38.26 -4.91
C SER A 376 17.86 -37.91 -6.31
N GLN A 377 17.24 -38.48 -7.35
CA GLN A 377 17.55 -38.16 -8.75
C GLN A 377 17.00 -36.79 -9.14
N LEU A 378 15.79 -36.44 -8.67
CA LEU A 378 15.23 -35.10 -8.80
C LEU A 378 16.14 -34.05 -8.16
N LEU A 379 16.68 -34.32 -6.95
CA LEU A 379 17.61 -33.42 -6.28
C LEU A 379 18.91 -33.25 -7.10
N ARG A 380 19.44 -34.33 -7.67
CA ARG A 380 20.63 -34.29 -8.55
C ARG A 380 20.36 -33.49 -9.84
N GLU A 381 19.17 -33.65 -10.42
CA GLU A 381 18.74 -32.87 -11.58
C GLU A 381 18.60 -31.37 -11.26
N MET A 382 17.94 -31.04 -10.13
CA MET A 382 17.80 -29.66 -9.66
C MET A 382 19.17 -29.01 -9.44
N ARG A 383 20.13 -29.75 -8.86
CA ARG A 383 21.52 -29.27 -8.68
C ARG A 383 22.27 -29.11 -9.98
N ARG A 384 22.14 -30.06 -10.91
CA ARG A 384 22.77 -29.98 -12.24
C ARG A 384 22.28 -28.78 -13.03
N LYS A 385 21.02 -28.38 -12.84
CA LYS A 385 20.41 -27.19 -13.46
C LYS A 385 20.74 -25.88 -12.73
N CYS A 386 21.15 -25.94 -11.47
CA CYS A 386 21.65 -24.77 -10.74
C CYS A 386 23.11 -24.47 -11.10
N GLY A 387 23.44 -23.18 -11.26
CA GLY A 387 24.82 -22.73 -11.35
C GLY A 387 25.58 -22.98 -10.05
N LYS A 388 26.92 -22.89 -10.11
CA LYS A 388 27.82 -23.13 -8.96
C LYS A 388 27.59 -22.20 -7.75
N ASP A 389 26.77 -21.16 -7.91
CA ASP A 389 26.57 -20.07 -6.94
C ASP A 389 25.36 -20.28 -6.00
N LEU A 390 24.54 -21.32 -6.21
CA LEU A 390 23.40 -21.66 -5.36
C LEU A 390 23.76 -22.79 -4.40
N ASP A 391 23.95 -22.47 -3.12
CA ASP A 391 24.19 -23.46 -2.06
C ASP A 391 22.91 -24.34 -1.85
N PRO A 392 23.01 -25.66 -2.08
CA PRO A 392 21.89 -26.59 -1.92
C PRO A 392 21.34 -26.68 -0.50
N ASN A 393 22.09 -26.25 0.52
CA ASN A 393 21.65 -26.30 1.92
C ASN A 393 20.90 -25.03 2.37
N THR A 394 20.70 -24.07 1.47
CA THR A 394 19.88 -22.88 1.77
C THR A 394 18.41 -23.25 2.02
N CYS A 395 17.78 -22.54 2.94
CA CYS A 395 16.36 -22.74 3.30
C CYS A 395 15.43 -22.61 2.07
N PHE A 396 15.80 -21.77 1.10
CA PHE A 396 15.08 -21.61 -0.17
C PHE A 396 15.12 -22.89 -1.03
N PHE A 397 16.31 -23.44 -1.29
CA PHE A 397 16.47 -24.63 -2.12
C PHE A 397 15.78 -25.86 -1.48
N LYS A 398 15.88 -25.99 -0.15
CA LYS A 398 15.16 -27.00 0.64
C LYS A 398 13.64 -26.87 0.51
N LYS A 399 13.10 -25.65 0.57
CA LYS A 399 11.66 -25.40 0.40
C LYS A 399 11.19 -25.77 -1.01
N LEU A 400 11.98 -25.46 -2.03
CA LEU A 400 11.67 -25.76 -3.43
C LEU A 400 11.69 -27.27 -3.72
N PHE A 401 12.68 -28.00 -3.18
CA PHE A 401 12.74 -29.46 -3.26
C PHE A 401 11.53 -30.12 -2.59
N LEU A 402 11.16 -29.69 -1.37
CA LEU A 402 10.01 -30.24 -0.66
C LEU A 402 8.71 -30.03 -1.43
N GLN A 403 8.50 -28.85 -2.05
CA GLN A 403 7.29 -28.57 -2.83
C GLN A 403 7.07 -29.49 -4.03
N ARG A 404 8.09 -30.24 -4.47
CA ARG A 404 8.02 -31.18 -5.61
C ARG A 404 7.62 -32.61 -5.23
N LEU A 405 7.56 -32.93 -3.95
CA LEU A 405 7.25 -34.27 -3.46
C LEU A 405 5.75 -34.43 -3.18
N PRO A 406 5.20 -35.66 -3.20
CA PRO A 406 3.82 -35.91 -2.74
C PRO A 406 3.57 -35.42 -1.30
N LEU A 407 2.37 -34.89 -1.03
CA LEU A 407 2.03 -34.22 0.23
C LEU A 407 2.28 -35.08 1.48
N ASN A 408 1.97 -36.38 1.41
CA ASN A 408 2.24 -37.36 2.47
C ASN A 408 3.73 -37.45 2.82
N ILE A 409 4.60 -37.41 1.81
CA ILE A 409 6.05 -37.43 1.97
C ILE A 409 6.55 -36.09 2.53
N GLN A 410 6.03 -34.96 2.02
CA GLN A 410 6.37 -33.63 2.52
C GLN A 410 6.11 -33.47 4.01
N MET A 411 4.95 -33.96 4.49
CA MET A 411 4.58 -33.86 5.90
C MET A 411 5.57 -34.61 6.80
N ILE A 412 5.99 -35.81 6.40
CA ILE A 412 6.93 -36.63 7.16
C ILE A 412 8.33 -35.99 7.15
N LEU A 413 8.80 -35.50 6.00
CA LEU A 413 10.12 -34.86 5.90
C LEU A 413 10.21 -33.50 6.62
N ARG A 414 9.08 -32.80 6.81
CA ARG A 414 9.06 -31.55 7.60
C ARG A 414 9.08 -31.79 9.11
N ALA A 415 8.59 -32.96 9.55
CA ALA A 415 8.53 -33.32 10.98
C ALA A 415 9.86 -33.85 11.53
N ASN A 416 10.85 -34.11 10.66
CA ASN A 416 12.14 -34.70 11.02
C ASN A 416 13.30 -33.73 10.75
N THR A 417 14.39 -33.88 11.50
CA THR A 417 15.64 -33.15 11.30
C THR A 417 16.61 -33.98 10.45
N TYR A 418 17.33 -33.30 9.56
CA TYR A 418 18.32 -33.91 8.65
C TYR A 418 19.56 -33.03 8.62
N SER A 419 20.73 -33.64 8.51
CA SER A 419 22.03 -32.96 8.49
C SER A 419 22.27 -32.16 7.21
N ASN A 420 21.72 -32.62 6.09
CA ASN A 420 21.78 -31.97 4.78
C ASN A 420 20.60 -32.39 3.89
N ILE A 421 20.47 -31.76 2.72
CA ILE A 421 19.35 -32.01 1.80
C ILE A 421 19.45 -33.37 1.09
N GLU A 422 20.65 -33.95 0.97
CA GLU A 422 20.86 -35.29 0.41
C GLU A 422 20.29 -36.38 1.30
N GLU A 423 20.51 -36.27 2.62
CA GLU A 423 19.94 -37.18 3.60
C GLU A 423 18.41 -37.13 3.56
N MET A 424 17.85 -35.93 3.44
CA MET A 424 16.42 -35.71 3.25
C MET A 424 15.89 -36.35 1.96
N ALA A 425 16.62 -36.26 0.85
CA ALA A 425 16.22 -36.84 -0.42
C ALA A 425 16.33 -38.37 -0.44
N ASN A 426 17.35 -38.94 0.20
CA ASN A 426 17.48 -40.39 0.38
C ASN A 426 16.32 -40.94 1.24
N LYS A 427 15.93 -40.21 2.30
CA LYS A 427 14.77 -40.59 3.10
C LYS A 427 13.46 -40.49 2.33
N ALA A 428 13.34 -39.51 1.43
CA ALA A 428 12.19 -39.39 0.55
C ALA A 428 12.08 -40.57 -0.42
N ASP A 429 13.20 -41.08 -0.97
CA ASP A 429 13.22 -42.28 -1.81
C ASP A 429 12.67 -43.51 -1.06
N GLU A 430 13.10 -43.71 0.19
CA GLU A 430 12.62 -44.81 1.04
C GLU A 430 11.11 -44.72 1.29
N LEU A 431 10.62 -43.52 1.62
CA LEU A 431 9.20 -43.30 1.91
C LEU A 431 8.32 -43.52 0.67
N ILE A 432 8.80 -43.16 -0.52
CA ILE A 432 8.09 -43.43 -1.78
C ILE A 432 8.10 -44.92 -2.10
N ALA A 433 9.22 -45.61 -1.92
CA ALA A 433 9.31 -47.07 -2.12
C ALA A 433 8.36 -47.84 -1.19
N LEU A 434 8.20 -47.39 0.06
CA LEU A 434 7.22 -47.94 1.00
C LEU A 434 5.77 -47.67 0.58
N SER A 435 5.50 -46.53 -0.06
CA SER A 435 4.15 -46.19 -0.55
C SER A 435 3.75 -46.96 -1.82
N ASN A 436 4.72 -47.29 -2.69
CA ASN A 436 4.47 -48.04 -3.91
C ASN A 436 4.30 -49.55 -3.65
N ASN A 437 5.00 -50.08 -2.64
CA ASN A 437 4.86 -51.49 -2.22
C ASN A 437 3.58 -51.78 -1.42
N SER A 438 2.85 -50.74 -1.00
CA SER A 438 1.58 -50.88 -0.26
C SER A 438 0.33 -50.79 -1.16
N SER A 439 0.48 -50.54 -2.46
CA SER A 439 -0.64 -50.53 -3.42
C SER A 439 -1.04 -51.93 -3.94
N GLY A 440 -0.39 -52.99 -3.46
CA GLY A 440 -0.64 -54.38 -3.85
C GLY A 440 -1.38 -55.25 -2.83
N SER A 441 -2.09 -54.66 -1.86
CA SER A 441 -2.97 -55.43 -0.97
C SER A 441 -4.28 -54.69 -0.74
N ILE A 442 -5.19 -54.84 -1.70
CA ILE A 442 -6.62 -54.74 -1.39
C ILE A 442 -6.92 -55.95 -0.51
N CYS A 443 -6.93 -55.76 0.81
CA CYS A 443 -7.62 -56.68 1.69
C CYS A 443 -9.10 -56.62 1.31
N THR A 444 -9.54 -57.51 0.44
CA THR A 444 -10.94 -57.90 0.33
C THR A 444 -11.37 -58.36 1.72
N VAL A 445 -12.10 -57.52 2.45
CA VAL A 445 -12.79 -57.97 3.66
C VAL A 445 -13.87 -58.93 3.19
N LYS A 446 -13.59 -60.22 3.33
CA LYS A 446 -14.62 -61.25 3.37
C LYS A 446 -15.63 -60.83 4.43
N LYS A 447 -16.89 -60.74 4.01
CA LYS A 447 -18.05 -60.59 4.88
C LYS A 447 -18.02 -61.72 5.90
N VAL A 448 -17.52 -61.44 7.11
CA VAL A 448 -17.77 -62.26 8.28
C VAL A 448 -18.88 -61.56 9.04
N ASN A 449 -20.10 -62.08 8.85
CA ASN A 449 -21.19 -61.84 9.78
C ASN A 449 -20.75 -62.35 11.16
N GLY A 450 -20.96 -61.57 12.22
CA GLY A 450 -20.84 -62.05 13.59
C GLY A 450 -20.39 -61.00 14.59
N ASP A 451 -21.38 -60.34 15.20
CA ASP A 451 -21.42 -59.85 16.58
C ASP A 451 -20.20 -59.10 17.14
N LYS A 452 -20.27 -57.76 17.10
CA LYS A 452 -19.76 -56.79 18.09
C LYS A 452 -20.07 -55.36 17.65
N ALA A 453 -21.35 -54.99 17.65
CA ALA A 453 -21.80 -53.61 17.55
C ALA A 453 -22.75 -53.26 18.72
N PRO A 454 -22.19 -53.06 19.93
CA PRO A 454 -22.78 -52.05 20.81
C PRO A 454 -21.74 -51.12 21.50
N THR A 455 -20.46 -51.18 21.14
CA THR A 455 -19.38 -50.53 21.92
C THR A 455 -18.97 -49.14 21.42
N LEU A 456 -19.59 -48.63 20.34
CA LEU A 456 -19.25 -47.32 19.75
C LEU A 456 -20.28 -46.25 20.10
N GLU A 457 -21.58 -46.58 20.08
CA GLU A 457 -22.64 -45.67 20.49
C GLU A 457 -22.52 -45.30 21.98
N GLU A 458 -22.25 -46.27 22.84
CA GLU A 458 -22.07 -46.08 24.29
C GLU A 458 -20.84 -45.21 24.61
N ARG A 459 -19.79 -45.28 23.77
CA ARG A 459 -18.58 -44.44 23.89
C ARG A 459 -18.81 -43.03 23.37
N ILE A 460 -19.69 -42.85 22.38
CA ILE A 460 -20.09 -41.52 21.89
C ILE A 460 -20.95 -40.84 22.96
N GLU A 461 -21.86 -41.57 23.59
CA GLU A 461 -22.70 -41.05 24.67
C GLU A 461 -21.87 -40.65 25.91
N ASP A 462 -20.92 -41.48 26.35
CA ASP A 462 -19.99 -41.13 27.46
C ASP A 462 -19.09 -39.93 27.11
N LEU A 463 -18.67 -39.79 25.84
CA LEU A 463 -17.89 -38.63 25.39
C LEU A 463 -18.73 -37.35 25.33
N GLU A 464 -19.99 -37.43 24.91
CA GLU A 464 -20.91 -36.30 24.89
C GLU A 464 -21.34 -35.87 26.30
N GLU A 465 -21.46 -36.82 27.24
CA GLU A 465 -21.72 -36.57 28.67
C GLU A 465 -20.51 -35.88 29.34
N ARG A 466 -19.29 -36.32 29.02
CA ARG A 466 -18.03 -35.68 29.46
C ARG A 466 -17.85 -34.28 28.88
N PHE A 467 -18.28 -34.05 27.64
CA PHE A 467 -18.23 -32.74 27.02
C PHE A 467 -19.28 -31.77 27.62
N ARG A 468 -20.46 -32.27 28.00
CA ARG A 468 -21.51 -31.48 28.69
C ARG A 468 -21.15 -31.13 30.13
N SER A 469 -20.47 -32.02 30.86
CA SER A 469 -20.01 -31.77 32.23
C SER A 469 -18.84 -30.79 32.31
N LEU A 470 -17.94 -30.75 31.31
CA LEU A 470 -16.84 -29.79 31.24
C LEU A 470 -17.29 -28.34 30.92
N ASN A 471 -18.48 -28.14 30.35
CA ASN A 471 -18.97 -26.84 29.89
C ASN A 471 -19.96 -26.14 30.84
N ARG A 472 -20.22 -26.69 32.04
CA ARG A 472 -20.97 -25.98 33.08
C ARG A 472 -20.06 -25.01 33.84
N ARG A 473 -20.22 -23.71 33.56
CA ARG A 473 -19.71 -22.62 34.41
C ARG A 473 -20.49 -22.60 35.73
N PRO A 474 -19.85 -22.53 36.90
CA PRO A 474 -20.55 -22.30 38.15
C PRO A 474 -20.74 -20.78 38.35
N ASP A 475 -21.96 -20.31 38.13
CA ASP A 475 -22.50 -19.12 38.79
C ASP A 475 -23.54 -19.61 39.82
N ASP A 476 -23.54 -18.97 41.00
CA ASP A 476 -24.33 -19.19 42.24
C ASP A 476 -23.80 -20.34 43.15
N ALA A 477 -23.38 -20.16 44.42
CA ALA A 477 -23.56 -19.14 45.47
C ALA A 477 -22.55 -19.43 46.64
N PRO A 478 -22.58 -18.84 47.87
CA PRO A 478 -23.18 -17.60 48.38
C PRO A 478 -22.16 -16.63 49.08
N ARG A 479 -22.63 -15.41 49.37
CA ARG A 479 -21.95 -14.30 50.10
C ARG A 479 -21.59 -14.64 51.56
N ILE A 480 -20.49 -14.07 52.09
CA ILE A 480 -20.22 -13.56 53.48
C ILE A 480 -18.70 -13.16 53.60
N PRO A 481 -18.26 -12.21 54.46
CA PRO A 481 -17.63 -10.97 53.99
C PRO A 481 -16.14 -10.80 54.32
N SER A 482 -15.59 -9.74 53.72
CA SER A 482 -14.22 -9.20 53.74
C SER A 482 -13.44 -9.29 55.05
N PRO A 483 -12.10 -9.37 54.94
CA PRO A 483 -11.29 -8.26 55.43
C PRO A 483 -10.14 -7.79 54.50
N LYS A 484 -10.10 -6.45 54.38
CA LYS A 484 -8.98 -5.51 54.19
C LYS A 484 -7.58 -5.97 53.72
N ARG A 485 -7.11 -5.18 52.74
CA ARG A 485 -5.76 -4.57 52.57
C ARG A 485 -4.60 -5.48 52.09
N ARG A 486 -4.11 -5.24 50.85
CA ARG A 486 -2.93 -4.39 50.55
C ARG A 486 -2.61 -4.44 49.04
N SER A 487 -2.21 -3.28 48.55
CA SER A 487 -1.64 -2.99 47.23
C SER A 487 -0.33 -3.71 46.96
N SER A 488 -0.15 -4.27 45.75
CA SER A 488 1.08 -4.14 44.97
C SER A 488 0.87 -4.62 43.52
N SER A 489 1.79 -4.21 42.68
CA SER A 489 1.72 -4.02 41.24
C SER A 489 2.23 -5.18 40.38
N ARG A 490 1.82 -5.12 39.11
CA ARG A 490 2.51 -5.55 37.86
C ARG A 490 2.38 -7.00 37.36
N ALA A 491 2.05 -7.01 36.06
CA ALA A 491 2.49 -7.90 34.98
C ALA A 491 1.51 -8.98 34.51
N GLY A 492 1.27 -8.99 33.19
CA GLY A 492 0.68 -10.12 32.45
C GLY A 492 -0.54 -9.79 31.59
N ARG A 493 -0.41 -8.95 30.55
CA ARG A 493 -1.39 -8.89 29.45
C ARG A 493 -0.74 -9.29 28.14
N HIS A 494 -0.96 -10.53 27.73
CA HIS A 494 -0.88 -10.93 26.34
C HIS A 494 -1.79 -12.14 26.16
N ILE A 495 -2.63 -12.12 25.12
CA ILE A 495 -3.76 -13.04 24.84
C ILE A 495 -5.09 -12.56 25.43
N ASP A 496 -5.57 -11.40 24.97
CA ASP A 496 -7.02 -11.05 24.98
C ASP A 496 -7.42 -10.05 23.87
N HIS A 497 -6.50 -9.74 22.94
CA HIS A 497 -6.74 -8.73 21.90
C HIS A 497 -7.32 -9.29 20.59
N LEU A 498 -7.30 -10.61 20.38
CA LEU A 498 -7.88 -11.22 19.17
C LEU A 498 -9.36 -11.62 19.31
N ILE A 499 -9.85 -11.89 20.52
CA ILE A 499 -11.26 -12.26 20.73
C ILE A 499 -12.15 -11.03 20.94
N THR A 500 -11.59 -9.92 21.43
CA THR A 500 -12.30 -8.63 21.55
C THR A 500 -12.53 -7.98 20.18
N CYS A 501 -11.62 -8.17 19.21
CA CYS A 501 -11.77 -7.59 17.86
C CYS A 501 -12.85 -8.30 17.03
N MET A 502 -13.04 -9.62 17.19
CA MET A 502 -14.11 -10.35 16.49
C MET A 502 -15.50 -10.13 17.11
N ARG A 503 -15.62 -9.85 18.42
CA ARG A 503 -16.91 -9.50 19.03
C ARG A 503 -17.36 -8.06 18.74
N TYR A 504 -16.44 -7.13 18.47
CA TYR A 504 -16.81 -5.78 18.00
C TYR A 504 -17.29 -5.75 16.53
N CYS A 505 -16.94 -6.74 15.69
CA CYS A 505 -17.42 -6.80 14.31
C CYS A 505 -18.87 -7.31 14.17
N ILE A 506 -19.44 -7.98 15.18
CA ILE A 506 -20.82 -8.51 15.11
C ILE A 506 -21.81 -7.67 15.95
N ALA A 507 -21.31 -6.85 16.89
CA ALA A 507 -22.15 -6.00 17.74
C ALA A 507 -22.35 -4.55 17.23
N CYS A 508 -21.67 -4.12 16.16
CA CYS A 508 -22.00 -2.86 15.47
C CYS A 508 -23.19 -3.05 14.52
N ARG A 509 -24.37 -3.36 15.06
CA ARG A 509 -25.62 -3.01 14.37
C ARG A 509 -25.68 -1.48 14.27
N CYS A 510 -25.42 -0.97 13.07
CA CYS A 510 -26.07 0.20 12.47
C CYS A 510 -26.19 1.46 13.35
N MET A 511 -25.07 2.17 13.59
CA MET A 511 -25.12 3.64 13.51
C MET A 511 -24.43 4.05 12.22
N LYS A 512 -25.19 4.00 11.12
CA LYS A 512 -24.82 4.56 9.84
C LYS A 512 -24.91 6.08 9.98
N PHE A 513 -23.77 6.76 10.07
CA PHE A 513 -23.75 8.23 10.01
C PHE A 513 -23.96 8.63 8.54
N CYS A 514 -25.10 9.29 8.29
CA CYS A 514 -25.46 9.86 7.00
C CYS A 514 -24.57 11.09 6.74
N VAL A 515 -23.90 11.18 5.60
CA VAL A 515 -23.21 12.42 5.20
C VAL A 515 -23.87 12.99 3.97
N ARG A 516 -24.31 14.23 4.10
CA ARG A 516 -24.94 14.95 3.01
C ARG A 516 -23.89 15.32 1.97
N VAL A 517 -24.18 15.08 0.70
CA VAL A 517 -23.36 15.54 -0.42
C VAL A 517 -24.14 16.62 -1.12
N PHE A 518 -23.63 17.84 -1.07
CA PHE A 518 -24.31 18.97 -1.69
C PHE A 518 -23.93 19.05 -3.17
N GLN A 519 -24.95 18.96 -4.02
CA GLN A 519 -24.82 19.16 -5.45
C GLN A 519 -25.52 20.45 -5.87
N ASN A 520 -24.92 21.22 -6.78
CA ASN A 520 -25.54 22.44 -7.30
C ASN A 520 -26.75 22.11 -8.19
N LYS A 521 -27.89 22.74 -7.93
CA LYS A 521 -29.04 22.74 -8.82
C LYS A 521 -28.89 23.92 -9.80
N ASN A 522 -28.13 23.69 -10.87
CA ASN A 522 -27.76 24.64 -11.95
C ASN A 522 -26.59 25.58 -11.63
#